data_AF-A0A314URQ5-F1
#
_entry.id   AF-A0A314URQ5-F1
#
_cell.length_a   1.000
_cell.length_b   1.000
_cell.length_c   1.000
_cell.angle_alpha   90.00
_cell.angle_beta   90.00
_cell.angle_gamma   90.00
#
_symmetry.space_group_name_H-M   'P 1'
#
loop_
_entity.id
_entity.type
_entity.pdbx_description
1 polymer ?
#
loop_
_entity_poly.entity_id
_entity_poly.type
_entity_poly.pdbx_seq_one_letter_code
_entity_poly.pdbx_strand_id
1 'polypeptide(L)' 'MEEIEEIAHGLELSKVSFIWVIRFPKEEKGRRVEEVLPEAFLERVGEKGIIVEGWLHRQKY' A
#
# COMPACT_ATOMS: atom_id res chain seq x y z
N MET A 1 -7.76 10.15 -0.98
CA MET A 1 -8.17 8.80 -0.52
C MET A 1 -8.66 7.97 -1.70
N GLU A 2 -9.38 8.55 -2.66
CA GLU A 2 -9.82 7.86 -3.91
C GLU A 2 -8.70 7.08 -4.63
N GLU A 3 -7.52 7.67 -4.83
CA GLU A 3 -6.43 6.97 -5.54
C GLU A 3 -5.99 5.64 -4.88
N ILE A 4 -5.89 5.59 -3.55
CA ILE A 4 -5.49 4.36 -2.83
C ILE A 4 -6.58 3.30 -2.96
N GLU A 5 -7.84 3.72 -2.90
CA GLU A 5 -8.99 2.83 -3.02
C GLU A 5 -9.10 2.24 -4.44
N GLU A 6 -8.92 3.05 -5.48
CA GLU A 6 -8.91 2.60 -6.86
C GLU A 6 -7.76 1.62 -7.14
N ILE A 7 -6.55 1.90 -6.65
CA ILE A 7 -5.41 1.00 -6.80
C ILE A 7 -5.65 -0.31 -6.05
N ALA A 8 -6.13 -0.26 -4.81
CA ALA A 8 -6.47 -1.45 -4.04
C ALA A 8 -7.49 -2.32 -4.79
N HIS A 9 -8.55 -1.70 -5.32
CA HIS A 9 -9.55 -2.39 -6.11
C HIS A 9 -8.94 -3.04 -7.38
N GLY A 10 -8.09 -2.32 -8.10
CA GLY A 10 -7.40 -2.85 -9.28
C GLY A 10 -6.50 -4.05 -8.95
N LEU A 11 -5.75 -3.98 -7.85
CA LEU A 11 -4.89 -5.06 -7.39
C LEU A 11 -5.70 -6.29 -6.98
N GLU A 12 -6.82 -6.10 -6.28
CA GLU A 12 -7.73 -7.17 -5.89
C GLU A 12 -8.33 -7.88 -7.11
N LEU A 13 -8.84 -7.13 -8.09
CA LEU A 13 -9.41 -7.67 -9.33
C LEU A 13 -8.38 -8.39 -10.19
N SER A 14 -7.12 -7.94 -10.16
CA SER A 14 -6.05 -8.53 -10.96
C SER A 14 -5.75 -9.99 -10.60
N LYS A 15 -5.99 -10.38 -9.34
CA LYS A 15 -5.71 -11.72 -8.77
C LYS A 15 -4.26 -12.20 -8.91
N VAL A 16 -3.34 -11.33 -9.34
CA VAL A 16 -1.91 -11.64 -9.46
C VAL A 16 -1.17 -11.33 -8.15
N SER A 17 0.02 -11.89 -8.01
CA SER A 17 0.92 -11.53 -6.91
C SER A 17 1.54 -10.16 -7.17
N PHE A 18 1.63 -9.31 -6.15
CA PHE A 18 2.15 -7.96 -6.26
C PHE A 18 2.89 -7.51 -5.00
N ILE A 19 3.75 -6.51 -5.18
CA ILE A 19 4.36 -5.74 -4.09
C ILE A 19 3.95 -4.29 -4.29
N TRP A 20 3.28 -3.69 -3.31
CA TRP A 20 2.86 -2.30 -3.36
C TRP A 20 3.60 -1.48 -2.30
N VAL A 21 4.42 -0.53 -2.76
CA VAL A 21 5.14 0.40 -1.88
C VAL A 21 4.38 1.71 -1.79
N ILE A 22 3.76 1.98 -0.64
CA ILE A 22 3.03 3.23 -0.39
C ILE A 22 3.98 4.22 0.27
N ARG A 23 4.06 5.43 -0.28
CA ARG A 23 4.91 6.50 0.25
C ARG A 23 4.05 7.66 0.73
N PHE A 24 4.08 7.92 2.02
CA PHE A 24 3.41 9.09 2.58
C PHE A 24 4.27 10.34 2.45
N PRO A 25 3.68 11.50 2.13
CA PRO A 25 4.37 12.77 2.18
C PRO A 25 4.83 13.08 3.62
N LYS A 26 5.87 13.92 3.77
CA LYS A 26 6.50 14.20 5.08
C LYS A 26 5.54 14.81 6.10
N GLU A 27 4.49 15.49 5.64
CA GLU A 27 3.44 16.10 6.47
C GLU A 27 2.51 15.05 7.10
N GLU A 28 2.47 13.83 6.55
CA GLU A 28 1.71 12.69 7.06
C GLU A 28 2.60 11.66 7.78
N LYS A 29 3.75 12.10 8.31
CA LYS A 29 4.63 11.26 9.13
C LYS A 29 3.87 10.71 10.33
N GLY A 30 3.53 9.42 10.27
CA GLY A 30 2.81 8.71 11.32
C GLY A 30 1.58 7.98 10.82
N ARG A 31 1.08 8.31 9.62
CA ARG A 31 -0.02 7.58 8.99
C ARG A 31 0.47 6.22 8.53
N ARG A 32 -0.20 5.16 8.99
CA ARG A 32 0.12 3.78 8.59
C ARG A 32 -0.65 3.38 7.34
N VAL A 33 -0.11 2.43 6.59
CA VAL A 33 -0.78 1.83 5.42
C VAL A 33 -2.11 1.20 5.82
N GLU A 34 -2.20 0.62 7.01
CA GLU A 34 -3.42 0.04 7.56
C GLU A 34 -4.56 1.08 7.73
N GLU A 35 -4.21 2.36 7.91
CA GLU A 35 -5.20 3.45 8.10
C GLU A 35 -5.75 4.01 6.78
N VAL A 36 -5.13 3.68 5.64
CA VAL A 36 -5.52 4.18 4.31
C VAL A 36 -6.02 3.11 3.38
N LEU A 37 -5.74 1.85 3.67
CA LEU A 37 -6.24 0.73 2.89
C LEU A 37 -7.73 0.51 3.17
N PRO A 38 -8.50 0.04 2.16
CA PRO A 38 -9.88 -0.36 2.39
C PRO A 38 -9.97 -1.46 3.46
N GLU A 39 -11.05 -1.43 4.24
CA GLU A 39 -11.31 -2.44 5.27
C GLU A 39 -11.19 -3.85 4.69
N ALA A 40 -10.56 -4.76 5.42
CA ALA A 40 -10.30 -6.14 5.03
C ALA A 40 -9.49 -6.35 3.73
N PHE A 41 -8.89 -5.31 3.11
CA PHE A 41 -8.10 -5.46 1.89
C PHE A 41 -6.96 -6.47 2.05
N LEU A 42 -6.22 -6.39 3.17
CA LEU A 42 -5.14 -7.33 3.49
C LEU A 42 -5.61 -8.78 3.56
N GLU A 43 -6.80 -9.01 4.11
CA GLU A 43 -7.40 -10.34 4.18
C GLU A 43 -7.80 -10.86 2.79
N ARG A 44 -8.32 -9.97 1.93
CA ARG A 44 -8.75 -10.32 0.56
C ARG A 44 -7.58 -10.65 -0.36
N VAL A 45 -6.47 -9.93 -0.26
CA VAL A 45 -5.27 -10.22 -1.07
C VAL A 45 -4.43 -11.36 -0.48
N GLY A 46 -4.50 -11.56 0.84
CA GLY A 46 -3.78 -12.63 1.54
C GLY A 46 -2.30 -12.64 1.21
N GLU A 47 -1.75 -13.82 0.93
CA GLU A 47 -0.34 -14.02 0.60
C GLU A 47 0.07 -13.49 -0.79
N LYS A 48 -0.89 -13.07 -1.62
CA LYS A 48 -0.59 -12.54 -2.96
C LYS A 48 -0.07 -11.11 -2.94
N GLY A 49 -0.40 -10.35 -1.89
CA GLY A 49 -0.05 -8.95 -1.78
C GLY A 49 0.93 -8.69 -0.63
N ILE A 50 2.06 -8.07 -0.95
CA ILE A 50 2.94 -7.48 0.08
C ILE A 50 2.79 -5.97 0.02
N ILE A 51 2.38 -5.34 1.11
CA ILE A 51 2.36 -3.88 1.24
C ILE A 51 3.52 -3.42 2.10
N VAL A 52 4.30 -2.48 1.58
CA VAL A 52 5.48 -1.93 2.24
C VAL A 52 5.29 -0.45 2.45
N GLU A 53 5.46 0.00 3.69
CA GLU A 53 5.54 1.42 4.03
C GLU A 53 6.89 1.95 3.57
N GLY A 54 6.90 2.70 2.48
CA GLY A 54 8.13 3.20 1.88
C GLY A 54 8.61 4.49 2.54
N TRP A 55 9.48 4.38 3.54
CA TRP A 55 10.52 5.41 3.76
C TRP A 55 11.78 4.97 2.99
N LEU A 56 11.83 5.21 1.69
CA LEU A 56 13.10 5.06 0.96
C LEU A 56 14.00 6.23 1.36
N HIS A 57 14.69 6.08 2.49
CA HIS A 57 15.92 6.82 2.74
C HIS A 57 16.93 6.28 1.74
N ARG A 58 17.01 6.92 0.57
CA ARG A 58 18.06 6.67 -0.41
C ARG A 58 19.39 6.92 0.31
N GLN A 59 20.07 5.87 0.75
CA GLN A 59 21.46 6.01 1.14
C GLN A 59 22.24 6.40 -0.13
N LYS A 60 22.69 7.65 -0.16
CA LYS A 60 23.66 8.13 -1.14
C LYS A 60 24.96 7.37 -0.87
N TYR A 61 25.47 6.68 -1.90
CA TYR A 61 26.90 6.37 -2.01
C TYR A 61 27.70 7.65 -2.21
#